data_AF-A0A8G1QU54-F1
#
_entry.id   AF-A0A8G1QU54-F1
#
_cell.length_a   1.000
_cell.length_b   1.000
_cell.length_c   1.000
_cell.angle_alpha   90.00
_cell.angle_beta   90.00
_cell.angle_gamma   90.00
#
_symmetry.space_group_name_H-M   'P 1'
#
loop_
_entity.id
_entity.type
_entity.pdbx_description
1 polymer ?
#
loop_
_entity_poly.entity_id
_entity_poly.type
_entity_poly.pdbx_seq_one_letter_code
_entity_poly.pdbx_strand_id
1 'polypeptide(L)'
;MLSRTSLLSLLSLAAGVVNADFGITTNDDSYVINANSPNSLVFTVDRGSCDITSIVHYGTELQYSGKGSHIGSGLGTATVSATKSGDYIKVTCETDTLTQYMVVHDGDPIIHMATYITEEPSIGELRFIARLNPDELPNEEPFGDVSNTAGGEAIEGSDVFLVDGETRSKFYSSQRFIDDQRHCIAGDEHRVCMILNQYETSSGGPFHRDINSNNGGDYNSLYWYMNSGHVQTESYRMGLHGPYSMYFSRSGTPSTDIDTSFFADLDIEGYVAEADRGTVSGTASGADSSFDWVVHWYNDDAQYWTYTSSSGSFTSPAMKPGTYTMVYYQGEYVVATSEVTVSAGSSTTKNISGSVKTGTTIFKIGDWDGQPTGFRNAENQLRMHPSDSRMSDWGSLTYTVGSSSLTDFPMAVFKAVNDPVTIKFTATSDQTGAATLRIGTTLSFAGGRPQATINDYEGSAPSAPTNLNSRGVTRGAYRGYGEVYDVSVPEGTIVEGENTITISVISGSSGDEFLSPNFVFDCVELFQ
;
A
#
# COMPACT_ATOMS: atom_id res chain seq x y z
N MET A 1 -24.55 -8.72 83.07
CA MET A 1 -25.10 -10.04 82.68
C MET A 1 -25.98 -9.83 81.45
N LEU A 2 -25.78 -10.66 80.42
CA LEU A 2 -26.50 -10.76 79.14
C LEU A 2 -26.23 -9.71 78.02
N SER A 3 -25.22 -10.07 77.22
CA SER A 3 -25.17 -10.12 75.75
C SER A 3 -26.36 -9.60 74.94
N ARG A 4 -26.07 -8.76 73.92
CA ARG A 4 -26.73 -8.80 72.61
C ARG A 4 -25.80 -8.25 71.52
N THR A 5 -25.16 -9.17 70.83
CA THR A 5 -24.47 -9.01 69.54
C THR A 5 -25.46 -8.46 68.51
N SER A 6 -25.14 -7.34 67.85
CA SER A 6 -25.86 -6.89 66.64
C SER A 6 -24.91 -7.00 65.45
N LEU A 7 -25.31 -7.85 64.52
CA LEU A 7 -24.67 -8.14 63.25
C LEU A 7 -24.76 -6.90 62.36
N LEU A 8 -23.62 -6.36 61.92
CA LEU A 8 -23.57 -5.37 60.83
C LEU A 8 -23.64 -6.13 59.51
N SER A 9 -24.75 -5.99 58.79
CA SER A 9 -24.90 -6.46 57.41
C SER A 9 -24.25 -5.42 56.48
N LEU A 10 -23.10 -5.75 55.90
CA LEU A 10 -22.59 -5.03 54.72
C LEU A 10 -23.48 -5.38 53.52
N LEU A 11 -24.26 -4.41 53.06
CA LEU A 11 -24.87 -4.44 51.73
C LEU A 11 -23.80 -3.99 50.72
N SER A 12 -23.23 -4.94 49.98
CA SER A 12 -22.44 -4.66 48.79
C SER A 12 -23.35 -4.07 47.71
N LEU A 13 -23.19 -2.79 47.39
CA LEU A 13 -23.73 -2.17 46.19
C LEU A 13 -22.98 -2.78 44.99
N ALA A 14 -23.52 -3.86 44.43
CA ALA A 14 -23.18 -4.25 43.07
C ALA A 14 -23.84 -3.21 42.14
N ALA A 15 -23.09 -2.19 41.73
CA ALA A 15 -23.46 -1.39 40.58
C ALA A 15 -23.40 -2.31 39.36
N GLY A 16 -24.54 -2.89 38.99
CA GLY A 16 -24.68 -3.57 37.71
C GLY A 16 -24.43 -2.54 36.61
N VAL A 17 -23.39 -2.75 35.82
CA VAL A 17 -23.24 -2.10 34.53
C VAL A 17 -24.44 -2.59 33.70
N VAL A 18 -25.41 -1.72 33.47
CA VAL A 18 -26.48 -1.99 32.51
C VAL A 18 -25.82 -1.94 31.15
N ASN A 19 -25.36 -3.09 30.64
CA ASN A 19 -25.02 -3.20 29.22
C ASN A 19 -26.33 -2.96 28.45
N ALA A 20 -26.34 -1.93 27.60
CA ALA A 20 -27.41 -1.79 26.64
C ALA A 20 -27.37 -2.99 25.67
N ASP A 21 -28.54 -3.46 25.25
CA ASP A 21 -28.66 -4.57 24.31
C ASP A 21 -28.23 -4.16 22.89
N PHE A 22 -27.96 -5.15 22.02
CA PHE A 22 -27.67 -4.97 20.59
C PHE A 22 -28.78 -4.16 19.89
N GLY A 23 -28.45 -2.97 19.40
CA GLY A 23 -29.49 -2.09 18.86
C GLY A 23 -29.03 -0.71 18.39
N ILE A 24 -30.02 0.02 17.91
CA ILE A 24 -29.91 1.40 17.41
C ILE A 24 -30.67 2.29 18.40
N THR A 25 -29.99 3.26 19.00
CA THR A 25 -30.67 4.37 19.68
C THR A 25 -30.76 5.55 18.71
N THR A 26 -31.97 5.98 18.42
CA THR A 26 -32.23 7.13 17.52
C THR A 26 -32.41 8.39 18.34
N ASN A 27 -31.54 9.37 18.10
CA ASN A 27 -31.68 10.75 18.58
C ASN A 27 -32.08 11.66 17.41
N ASP A 28 -32.36 12.93 17.70
CA ASP A 28 -32.69 13.92 16.67
C ASP A 28 -31.55 14.03 15.64
N ASP A 29 -30.30 14.16 16.12
CA ASP A 29 -29.13 14.44 15.27
C ASP A 29 -28.20 13.23 15.07
N SER A 30 -28.44 12.09 15.74
CA SER A 30 -27.52 10.94 15.68
C SER A 30 -28.19 9.57 15.78
N TYR A 31 -27.50 8.56 15.26
CA TYR A 31 -27.74 7.15 15.59
C TYR A 31 -26.60 6.64 16.47
N VAL A 32 -26.93 6.09 17.64
CA VAL A 32 -25.96 5.37 18.48
C VAL A 32 -26.11 3.88 18.23
N ILE A 33 -25.04 3.25 17.76
CA ILE A 33 -24.99 1.84 17.39
C ILE A 33 -24.24 1.09 18.48
N ASN A 34 -24.89 0.09 19.06
CA ASN A 34 -24.29 -0.79 20.06
C ASN A 34 -24.11 -2.18 19.47
N ALA A 35 -22.86 -2.61 19.32
CA ALA A 35 -22.51 -3.91 18.76
C ALA A 35 -22.68 -5.08 19.76
N ASN A 36 -22.96 -4.79 21.05
CA ASN A 36 -23.15 -5.78 22.11
C ASN A 36 -21.96 -6.77 22.23
N SER A 37 -20.76 -6.29 21.92
CA SER A 37 -19.53 -7.05 22.05
C SER A 37 -19.12 -7.26 23.52
N PRO A 38 -18.46 -8.39 23.86
CA PRO A 38 -18.05 -8.69 25.25
C PRO A 38 -17.20 -7.59 25.90
N ASN A 39 -16.28 -7.01 25.12
CA ASN A 39 -15.67 -5.72 25.44
C ASN A 39 -16.46 -4.67 24.67
N SER A 40 -17.33 -3.95 25.39
CA SER A 40 -18.34 -3.05 24.80
C SER A 40 -17.76 -2.17 23.69
N LEU A 41 -18.39 -2.19 22.52
CA LEU A 41 -18.15 -1.26 21.42
C LEU A 41 -19.48 -0.56 21.09
N VAL A 42 -19.49 0.75 21.28
CA VAL A 42 -20.61 1.63 20.96
C VAL A 42 -20.07 2.80 20.16
N PHE A 43 -20.69 3.14 19.03
CA PHE A 43 -20.28 4.30 18.24
C PHE A 43 -21.49 5.14 17.82
N THR A 44 -21.24 6.44 17.62
CA THR A 44 -22.28 7.41 17.26
C THR A 44 -22.04 7.92 15.85
N VAL A 45 -23.07 7.83 15.00
CA VAL A 45 -23.07 8.36 13.64
C VAL A 45 -23.96 9.59 13.57
N ASP A 46 -23.41 10.70 13.08
CA ASP A 46 -24.16 11.93 12.83
C ASP A 46 -25.13 11.77 11.65
N ARG A 47 -26.40 12.16 11.85
CA ARG A 47 -27.47 11.97 10.86
C ARG A 47 -27.45 12.99 9.72
N GLY A 48 -26.70 14.09 9.86
CA GLY A 48 -26.55 15.12 8.85
C GLY A 48 -25.35 14.90 7.94
N SER A 49 -24.27 14.32 8.45
CA SER A 49 -22.95 14.28 7.80
C SER A 49 -22.38 12.86 7.62
N CYS A 50 -22.92 11.87 8.34
CA CYS A 50 -22.37 10.51 8.46
C CYS A 50 -21.02 10.41 9.19
N ASP A 51 -20.54 11.48 9.81
CA ASP A 51 -19.32 11.40 10.62
C ASP A 51 -19.54 10.46 11.81
N ILE A 52 -18.55 9.61 12.11
CA ILE A 52 -18.47 8.93 13.40
C ILE A 52 -17.92 9.93 14.41
N THR A 53 -18.75 10.32 15.38
CA THR A 53 -18.49 11.42 16.31
C THR A 53 -18.17 10.98 17.74
N SER A 54 -18.37 9.70 18.05
CA SER A 54 -17.97 9.06 19.31
C SER A 54 -17.75 7.57 19.07
N ILE A 55 -16.73 7.00 19.70
CA ILE A 55 -16.44 5.56 19.71
C ILE A 55 -16.05 5.19 21.15
N VAL A 56 -16.98 4.60 21.89
CA VAL A 56 -16.74 4.10 23.23
C VAL A 56 -16.39 2.61 23.15
N HIS A 57 -15.13 2.28 23.44
CA HIS A 57 -14.67 0.90 23.53
C HIS A 57 -14.16 0.58 24.93
N TYR A 58 -14.70 -0.48 25.55
CA TYR A 58 -14.41 -0.88 26.94
C TYR A 58 -14.57 0.28 27.95
N GLY A 59 -15.52 1.19 27.70
CA GLY A 59 -15.80 2.34 28.55
C GLY A 59 -14.93 3.58 28.30
N THR A 60 -13.99 3.52 27.35
CA THR A 60 -13.09 4.63 26.98
C THR A 60 -13.51 5.24 25.65
N GLU A 61 -13.58 6.57 25.59
CA GLU A 61 -13.79 7.31 24.34
C GLU A 61 -12.50 7.32 23.51
N LEU A 62 -12.57 6.76 22.31
CA LEU A 62 -11.44 6.64 21.38
C LEU A 62 -11.53 7.62 20.22
N GLN A 63 -12.69 8.21 19.92
CA GLN A 63 -12.83 9.15 18.80
C GLN A 63 -12.20 10.50 19.17
N TYR A 64 -11.45 11.08 18.23
CA TYR A 64 -10.97 12.47 18.35
C TYR A 64 -12.16 13.43 18.36
N SER A 65 -12.23 14.29 19.38
CA SER A 65 -13.37 15.18 19.62
C SER A 65 -13.41 16.41 18.69
N GLY A 66 -12.28 16.80 18.11
CA GLY A 66 -12.20 17.99 17.25
C GLY A 66 -12.68 17.76 15.81
N LYS A 67 -12.75 16.51 15.34
CA LYS A 67 -13.18 16.14 13.98
C LYS A 67 -13.55 14.66 13.90
N GLY A 68 -14.65 14.35 13.23
CA GLY A 68 -15.14 12.98 13.06
C GLY A 68 -14.23 12.08 12.22
N SER A 69 -14.46 10.78 12.37
CA SER A 69 -13.93 9.74 11.47
C SER A 69 -14.88 9.54 10.30
N HIS A 70 -14.36 9.52 9.07
CA HIS A 70 -15.18 9.62 7.86
C HIS A 70 -14.42 9.27 6.57
N ILE A 71 -15.16 9.28 5.45
CA ILE A 71 -14.58 9.35 4.11
C ILE A 71 -13.92 10.72 3.86
N GLY A 72 -12.72 10.69 3.28
CA GLY A 72 -11.99 11.86 2.80
C GLY A 72 -11.66 12.87 3.91
N SER A 73 -12.42 13.97 3.92
CA SER A 73 -12.35 15.03 4.94
C SER A 73 -13.73 15.32 5.58
N GLY A 74 -14.69 14.42 5.37
CA GLY A 74 -16.10 14.51 5.75
C GLY A 74 -16.97 14.57 4.48
N LEU A 75 -18.08 13.84 4.47
CA LEU A 75 -19.07 13.94 3.38
C LEU A 75 -19.79 15.30 3.39
N GLY A 76 -19.72 16.01 4.52
CA GLY A 76 -20.38 17.29 4.73
C GLY A 76 -21.87 17.11 4.98
N THR A 77 -22.62 16.69 3.96
CA THR A 77 -24.03 16.37 4.08
C THR A 77 -24.33 15.02 3.43
N ALA A 78 -25.06 14.16 4.14
CA ALA A 78 -25.49 12.85 3.66
C ALA A 78 -26.92 12.54 4.12
N THR A 79 -27.65 11.75 3.35
CA THR A 79 -28.91 11.15 3.80
C THR A 79 -28.58 9.90 4.60
N VAL A 80 -28.72 9.96 5.93
CA VAL A 80 -28.32 8.88 6.83
C VAL A 80 -29.53 8.09 7.33
N SER A 81 -29.47 6.77 7.19
CA SER A 81 -30.46 5.82 7.71
C SER A 81 -29.79 4.67 8.46
N ALA A 82 -30.50 4.08 9.43
CA ALA A 82 -30.02 2.93 10.20
C ALA A 82 -31.13 1.89 10.37
N THR A 83 -30.83 0.63 10.11
CA THR A 83 -31.77 -0.49 10.17
C THR A 83 -31.15 -1.71 10.81
N LYS A 84 -31.94 -2.47 11.57
CA LYS A 84 -31.56 -3.78 12.13
C LYS A 84 -32.18 -4.89 11.28
N SER A 85 -31.37 -5.88 10.88
CA SER A 85 -31.77 -7.08 10.15
C SER A 85 -31.20 -8.31 10.85
N GLY A 86 -32.04 -9.01 11.62
CA GLY A 86 -31.58 -10.12 12.47
C GLY A 86 -30.49 -9.66 13.45
N ASP A 87 -29.33 -10.32 13.35
CA ASP A 87 -28.14 -10.06 14.18
C ASP A 87 -27.20 -9.01 13.56
N TYR A 88 -27.65 -8.29 12.52
CA TYR A 88 -26.90 -7.21 11.88
C TYR A 88 -27.59 -5.86 12.04
N ILE A 89 -26.78 -4.80 12.16
CA ILE A 89 -27.22 -3.42 12.01
C ILE A 89 -26.47 -2.82 10.83
N LYS A 90 -27.20 -2.21 9.90
CA LYS A 90 -26.65 -1.45 8.76
C LYS A 90 -26.98 0.03 8.95
N VAL A 91 -25.97 0.87 8.84
CA VAL A 91 -26.09 2.32 8.64
C VAL A 91 -25.70 2.62 7.19
N THR A 92 -26.52 3.39 6.50
CA THR A 92 -26.32 3.77 5.10
C THR A 92 -26.35 5.28 5.00
N CYS A 93 -25.35 5.85 4.33
CA CYS A 93 -25.17 7.27 4.15
C CYS A 93 -25.01 7.61 2.67
N GLU A 94 -26.01 8.24 2.08
CA GLU A 94 -26.07 8.52 0.64
C GLU A 94 -25.73 9.98 0.36
N THR A 95 -24.91 10.18 -0.68
CA THR A 95 -24.64 11.46 -1.34
C THR A 95 -24.90 11.32 -2.85
N ASP A 96 -24.64 12.36 -3.64
CA ASP A 96 -24.92 12.32 -5.09
C ASP A 96 -24.12 11.23 -5.83
N THR A 97 -22.86 11.00 -5.45
CA THR A 97 -21.96 10.08 -6.16
C THR A 97 -21.31 9.01 -5.27
N LEU A 98 -21.57 9.04 -3.96
CA LEU A 98 -20.99 8.13 -2.98
C LEU A 98 -22.03 7.66 -1.95
N THR A 99 -22.06 6.36 -1.71
CA THR A 99 -22.80 5.73 -0.61
C THR A 99 -21.85 5.02 0.35
N GLN A 100 -21.81 5.48 1.60
CA GLN A 100 -21.03 4.86 2.68
C GLN A 100 -21.90 3.87 3.46
N TYR A 101 -21.34 2.69 3.74
CA TYR A 101 -21.96 1.69 4.59
C TYR A 101 -21.15 1.47 5.86
N MET A 102 -21.85 1.31 6.99
CA MET A 102 -21.31 0.76 8.23
C MET A 102 -22.21 -0.39 8.68
N VAL A 103 -21.64 -1.56 8.94
CA VAL A 103 -22.35 -2.76 9.36
C VAL A 103 -21.70 -3.31 10.62
N VAL A 104 -22.51 -3.72 11.59
CA VAL A 104 -22.05 -4.47 12.76
C VAL A 104 -22.85 -5.76 12.92
N HIS A 105 -22.20 -6.78 13.45
CA HIS A 105 -22.80 -8.07 13.84
C HIS A 105 -22.85 -8.18 15.37
N ASP A 106 -23.94 -8.73 15.90
CA ASP A 106 -24.14 -8.89 17.34
C ASP A 106 -22.99 -9.70 17.98
N GLY A 107 -22.33 -9.10 18.96
CA GLY A 107 -21.24 -9.72 19.72
C GLY A 107 -19.83 -9.40 19.21
N ASP A 108 -19.70 -8.83 18.01
CA ASP A 108 -18.40 -8.57 17.40
C ASP A 108 -17.96 -7.10 17.60
N PRO A 109 -16.75 -6.83 18.11
CA PRO A 109 -16.24 -5.47 18.29
C PRO A 109 -15.68 -4.92 16.97
N ILE A 110 -16.49 -4.93 15.91
CA ILE A 110 -16.06 -4.61 14.54
C ILE A 110 -17.04 -3.64 13.91
N ILE A 111 -16.51 -2.60 13.28
CA ILE A 111 -17.26 -1.76 12.34
C ILE A 111 -16.85 -2.20 10.93
N HIS A 112 -17.67 -3.04 10.31
CA HIS A 112 -17.49 -3.39 8.90
C HIS A 112 -17.97 -2.23 8.04
N MET A 113 -17.29 -1.97 6.95
CA MET A 113 -17.57 -0.85 6.07
C MET A 113 -17.40 -1.26 4.62
N ALA A 114 -18.09 -0.54 3.74
CA ALA A 114 -17.89 -0.58 2.31
C ALA A 114 -18.29 0.78 1.73
N THR A 115 -17.67 1.17 0.61
CA THR A 115 -17.85 2.49 0.02
C THR A 115 -18.18 2.34 -1.44
N TYR A 116 -19.43 2.63 -1.82
CA TYR A 116 -19.85 2.61 -3.22
C TYR A 116 -19.65 3.99 -3.85
N ILE A 117 -18.98 4.07 -4.99
CA ILE A 117 -18.83 5.31 -5.75
C ILE A 117 -19.28 5.15 -7.20
N THR A 118 -19.87 6.20 -7.76
CA THR A 118 -20.17 6.33 -9.20
C THR A 118 -19.27 7.35 -9.88
N GLU A 119 -18.61 8.20 -9.09
CA GLU A 119 -17.60 9.15 -9.50
C GLU A 119 -16.53 9.25 -8.41
N GLU A 120 -15.27 9.44 -8.79
CA GLU A 120 -14.19 9.71 -7.84
C GLU A 120 -14.50 10.99 -7.05
N PRO A 121 -14.29 11.01 -5.71
CA PRO A 121 -14.40 12.24 -4.93
C PRO A 121 -13.60 13.39 -5.54
N SER A 122 -14.12 14.62 -5.44
CA SER A 122 -13.54 15.81 -6.08
C SER A 122 -12.09 16.13 -5.69
N ILE A 123 -11.61 15.55 -4.59
CA ILE A 123 -10.22 15.68 -4.13
C ILE A 123 -9.23 14.82 -4.93
N GLY A 124 -9.74 13.87 -5.74
CA GLY A 124 -8.94 12.97 -6.57
C GLY A 124 -8.30 11.81 -5.81
N GLU A 125 -8.84 11.46 -4.63
CA GLU A 125 -8.48 10.30 -3.83
C GLU A 125 -9.70 9.80 -3.04
N LEU A 126 -9.77 8.48 -2.82
CA LEU A 126 -10.77 7.84 -1.98
C LEU A 126 -10.12 7.18 -0.78
N ARG A 127 -10.47 7.66 0.42
CA ARG A 127 -9.98 7.09 1.68
C ARG A 127 -11.03 7.10 2.77
N PHE A 128 -10.94 6.16 3.69
CA PHE A 128 -11.50 6.28 5.03
C PHE A 128 -10.40 6.70 6.01
N ILE A 129 -10.72 7.58 6.95
CA ILE A 129 -9.83 7.95 8.05
C ILE A 129 -10.56 7.84 9.38
N ALA A 130 -10.02 7.01 10.27
CA ALA A 130 -10.33 7.03 11.69
C ALA A 130 -9.39 8.00 12.39
N ARG A 131 -9.94 9.05 13.01
CA ARG A 131 -9.18 10.03 13.81
C ARG A 131 -9.36 9.66 15.26
N LEU A 132 -8.36 9.02 15.86
CA LEU A 132 -8.51 8.39 17.17
C LEU A 132 -7.59 9.04 18.21
N ASN A 133 -7.96 8.89 19.47
CA ASN A 133 -7.28 9.48 20.62
C ASN A 133 -5.81 8.99 20.68
N PRO A 134 -4.82 9.88 20.52
CA PRO A 134 -3.42 9.51 20.45
C PRO A 134 -2.84 9.16 21.83
N ASP A 135 -3.48 9.59 22.93
CA ASP A 135 -3.05 9.24 24.29
C ASP A 135 -3.38 7.77 24.61
N GLU A 136 -4.51 7.27 24.09
CA GLU A 136 -4.95 5.88 24.24
C GLU A 136 -4.34 4.95 23.17
N LEU A 137 -4.01 5.49 22.00
CA LEU A 137 -3.50 4.77 20.84
C LEU A 137 -2.24 5.45 20.25
N PRO A 138 -1.14 5.59 21.01
CA PRO A 138 0.03 6.37 20.57
C PRO A 138 0.86 5.68 19.48
N ASN A 139 0.84 4.35 19.42
CA ASN A 139 1.72 3.54 18.59
C ASN A 139 1.09 3.21 17.24
N GLU A 140 1.94 2.96 16.25
CA GLU A 140 1.56 2.60 14.88
C GLU A 140 2.18 1.24 14.53
N GLU A 141 1.37 0.32 13.98
CA GLU A 141 1.74 -1.07 13.72
C GLU A 141 1.51 -1.41 12.23
N PRO A 142 2.45 -2.12 11.57
CA PRO A 142 3.59 -2.83 12.17
C PRO A 142 4.92 -2.05 12.18
N PHE A 143 4.96 -0.84 11.60
CA PHE A 143 6.22 -0.17 11.27
C PHE A 143 6.74 0.80 12.34
N GLY A 144 6.04 0.95 13.46
CA GLY A 144 6.47 1.81 14.56
C GLY A 144 6.36 3.29 14.22
N ASP A 145 7.23 4.09 14.81
CA ASP A 145 7.13 5.56 14.84
C ASP A 145 7.63 6.26 13.56
N VAL A 146 8.01 5.52 12.52
CA VAL A 146 8.49 6.10 11.24
C VAL A 146 7.45 7.00 10.58
N SER A 147 6.16 6.76 10.85
CA SER A 147 5.03 7.59 10.42
C SER A 147 4.47 8.52 11.49
N ASN A 148 5.07 8.56 12.68
CA ASN A 148 4.71 9.52 13.71
C ASN A 148 5.39 10.85 13.40
N THR A 149 4.57 11.86 13.08
CA THR A 149 5.01 13.21 12.69
C THR A 149 4.69 14.25 13.76
N ALA A 150 4.22 13.83 14.94
CA ALA A 150 3.88 14.73 16.03
C ALA A 150 5.08 15.60 16.43
N GLY A 151 4.85 16.92 16.52
CA GLY A 151 5.91 17.89 16.87
C GLY A 151 6.96 18.12 15.78
N GLY A 152 6.81 17.54 14.58
CA GLY A 152 7.79 17.64 13.51
C GLY A 152 7.74 18.96 12.73
N GLU A 153 8.90 19.37 12.20
CA GLU A 153 9.03 20.48 11.26
C GLU A 153 9.00 19.95 9.82
N ALA A 154 8.19 20.55 8.94
CA ALA A 154 8.08 20.09 7.55
C ALA A 154 9.40 20.34 6.78
N ILE A 155 9.92 19.29 6.13
CA ILE A 155 11.13 19.35 5.29
C ILE A 155 10.84 19.13 3.80
N GLU A 156 9.68 18.54 3.47
CA GLU A 156 9.22 18.42 2.08
C GLU A 156 7.70 18.56 2.02
N GLY A 157 7.22 19.58 1.30
CA GLY A 157 5.81 19.91 1.22
C GLY A 157 5.19 20.12 2.61
N SER A 158 4.17 19.33 2.92
CA SER A 158 3.53 19.28 4.25
C SER A 158 3.24 17.84 4.68
N ASP A 159 4.04 16.89 4.18
CA ASP A 159 3.83 15.46 4.40
C ASP A 159 5.11 14.69 4.77
N VAL A 160 6.29 15.34 4.73
CA VAL A 160 7.54 14.81 5.29
C VAL A 160 8.07 15.80 6.32
N PHE A 161 8.41 15.29 7.50
CA PHE A 161 8.77 16.07 8.67
C PHE A 161 10.10 15.61 9.25
N LEU A 162 10.74 16.48 10.02
CA LEU A 162 11.87 16.17 10.88
C LEU A 162 11.39 16.20 12.34
N VAL A 163 11.54 15.09 13.05
CA VAL A 163 11.20 14.92 14.47
C VAL A 163 12.46 14.47 15.19
N ASP A 164 12.98 15.28 16.12
CA ASP A 164 14.18 14.97 16.90
C ASP A 164 15.40 14.52 16.08
N GLY A 165 15.56 15.08 14.87
CA GLY A 165 16.67 14.77 13.96
C GLY A 165 16.43 13.55 13.05
N GLU A 166 15.29 12.88 13.17
CA GLU A 166 14.87 11.79 12.30
C GLU A 166 13.77 12.24 11.33
N THR A 167 13.83 11.78 10.09
CA THR A 167 12.81 12.10 9.10
C THR A 167 11.61 11.15 9.25
N ARG A 168 10.40 11.70 9.17
CA ARG A 168 9.13 11.02 9.42
C ARG A 168 8.11 11.40 8.36
N SER A 169 7.21 10.48 8.03
CA SER A 169 6.13 10.76 7.10
C SER A 169 5.03 9.73 7.26
N LYS A 170 3.77 10.17 7.17
CA LYS A 170 2.61 9.27 7.04
C LYS A 170 2.82 8.20 5.96
N PHE A 171 3.57 8.50 4.90
CA PHE A 171 3.88 7.56 3.83
C PHE A 171 4.81 6.41 4.26
N TYR A 172 5.57 6.54 5.35
CA TYR A 172 6.46 5.49 5.85
C TYR A 172 5.73 4.37 6.59
N SER A 173 4.43 4.54 6.87
CA SER A 173 3.54 3.45 7.30
C SER A 173 3.16 2.49 6.17
N SER A 174 3.38 2.89 4.90
CA SER A 174 2.81 2.18 3.76
C SER A 174 3.35 0.75 3.56
N GLN A 175 2.49 -0.12 3.03
CA GLN A 175 2.80 -1.49 2.65
C GLN A 175 2.23 -1.81 1.26
N ARG A 176 2.86 -2.74 0.52
CA ARG A 176 2.30 -3.28 -0.72
C ARG A 176 0.94 -3.90 -0.44
N PHE A 177 -0.08 -3.58 -1.24
CA PHE A 177 -1.45 -4.04 -1.02
C PHE A 177 -1.59 -5.58 -0.98
N ILE A 178 -0.74 -6.31 -1.72
CA ILE A 178 -0.67 -7.78 -1.63
C ILE A 178 -0.24 -8.30 -0.25
N ASP A 179 0.44 -7.48 0.55
CA ASP A 179 0.97 -7.81 1.88
C ASP A 179 0.31 -6.98 3.00
N ASP A 180 -0.77 -6.24 2.72
CA ASP A 180 -1.40 -5.26 3.63
C ASP A 180 -2.79 -5.70 4.11
N GLN A 181 -2.94 -6.94 4.56
CA GLN A 181 -4.25 -7.40 5.06
C GLN A 181 -4.60 -6.82 6.44
N ARG A 182 -3.60 -6.32 7.18
CA ARG A 182 -3.80 -5.69 8.49
C ARG A 182 -2.70 -4.69 8.83
N HIS A 183 -3.14 -3.52 9.24
CA HIS A 183 -2.33 -2.52 9.95
C HIS A 183 -3.18 -1.87 11.05
N CYS A 184 -2.53 -1.36 12.09
CA CYS A 184 -3.20 -0.95 13.31
C CYS A 184 -2.57 0.30 13.92
N ILE A 185 -3.32 0.91 14.82
CA ILE A 185 -2.80 1.80 15.85
C ILE A 185 -3.13 1.21 17.22
N ALA A 186 -2.25 1.40 18.21
CA ALA A 186 -2.36 0.71 19.48
C ALA A 186 -1.77 1.49 20.65
N GLY A 187 -2.26 1.17 21.85
CA GLY A 187 -1.68 1.52 23.14
C GLY A 187 -1.71 0.29 24.06
N ASP A 188 -1.55 0.53 25.35
CA ASP A 188 -1.49 -0.57 26.33
C ASP A 188 -2.85 -1.25 26.54
N GLU A 189 -3.94 -0.46 26.51
CA GLU A 189 -5.29 -0.94 26.82
C GLU A 189 -6.18 -1.15 25.58
N HIS A 190 -5.79 -0.60 24.43
CA HIS A 190 -6.60 -0.56 23.22
C HIS A 190 -5.76 -0.81 21.97
N ARG A 191 -6.37 -1.44 20.96
CA ARG A 191 -5.84 -1.55 19.60
C ARG A 191 -6.98 -1.44 18.60
N VAL A 192 -6.76 -0.67 17.54
CA VAL A 192 -7.71 -0.53 16.44
C VAL A 192 -7.00 -0.89 15.14
N CYS A 193 -7.53 -1.87 14.42
CA CYS A 193 -6.93 -2.40 13.19
C CYS A 193 -7.86 -2.24 12.00
N MET A 194 -7.31 -1.89 10.85
CA MET A 194 -7.97 -2.16 9.56
C MET A 194 -7.68 -3.59 9.16
N ILE A 195 -8.71 -4.28 8.65
CA ILE A 195 -8.63 -5.61 8.07
C ILE A 195 -9.13 -5.54 6.63
N LEU A 196 -8.24 -5.82 5.68
CA LEU A 196 -8.37 -5.45 4.27
C LEU A 196 -8.16 -6.69 3.38
N ASN A 197 -9.25 -7.41 3.10
CA ASN A 197 -9.21 -8.62 2.26
C ASN A 197 -9.79 -8.41 0.86
N GLN A 198 -10.23 -7.18 0.53
CA GLN A 198 -10.92 -6.89 -0.73
C GLN A 198 -10.44 -5.56 -1.35
N TYR A 199 -9.38 -5.66 -2.15
CA TYR A 199 -8.80 -4.54 -2.90
C TYR A 199 -9.29 -4.46 -4.35
N GLU A 200 -10.35 -5.18 -4.72
CA GLU A 200 -10.71 -5.34 -6.13
C GLU A 200 -11.00 -4.05 -6.88
N THR A 201 -11.45 -3.02 -6.17
CA THR A 201 -11.82 -1.72 -6.74
C THR A 201 -10.74 -0.66 -6.50
N SER A 202 -9.62 -1.02 -5.84
CA SER A 202 -8.43 -0.17 -5.78
C SER A 202 -7.73 -0.07 -7.14
N SER A 203 -6.68 0.76 -7.22
CA SER A 203 -5.89 0.98 -8.45
C SER A 203 -4.40 0.89 -8.19
N GLY A 204 -3.65 0.38 -9.17
CA GLY A 204 -2.18 0.30 -9.16
C GLY A 204 -1.62 -1.13 -9.04
N GLY A 205 -2.50 -2.14 -8.99
CA GLY A 205 -2.11 -3.54 -8.89
C GLY A 205 -1.60 -3.98 -7.51
N PRO A 206 -1.05 -5.21 -7.40
CA PRO A 206 -0.70 -5.84 -6.12
C PRO A 206 0.40 -5.10 -5.35
N PHE A 207 1.25 -4.36 -6.05
CA PHE A 207 2.45 -3.73 -5.50
C PHE A 207 2.26 -2.24 -5.21
N HIS A 208 1.07 -1.69 -5.48
CA HIS A 208 0.70 -0.36 -5.01
C HIS A 208 0.80 -0.32 -3.49
N ARG A 209 1.18 0.83 -2.95
CA ARG A 209 1.31 1.07 -1.51
C ARG A 209 0.82 2.47 -1.19
N ASP A 210 0.19 2.62 -0.03
CA ASP A 210 -0.40 3.90 0.36
C ASP A 210 -0.36 4.09 1.88
N ILE A 211 -0.76 5.28 2.34
CA ILE A 211 -0.73 5.65 3.76
C ILE A 211 -1.64 4.72 4.57
N ASN A 212 -1.09 4.12 5.64
CA ASN A 212 -1.81 3.22 6.54
C ASN A 212 -2.13 3.88 7.89
N SER A 213 -1.17 4.60 8.48
CA SER A 213 -1.35 5.32 9.74
C SER A 213 -0.51 6.60 9.82
N ASN A 214 -0.89 7.49 10.75
CA ASN A 214 -0.10 8.68 11.09
C ASN A 214 -0.52 9.26 12.45
N ASN A 215 0.35 9.19 13.44
CA ASN A 215 0.25 10.01 14.63
C ASN A 215 0.74 11.43 14.30
N GLY A 216 -0.22 12.34 14.08
CA GLY A 216 0.04 13.71 13.63
C GLY A 216 0.20 14.73 14.75
N GLY A 217 0.05 14.31 16.01
CA GLY A 217 0.03 15.18 17.19
C GLY A 217 -1.36 15.29 17.82
N ASP A 218 -2.33 15.88 17.12
CA ASP A 218 -3.69 16.08 17.66
C ASP A 218 -4.48 14.77 17.81
N TYR A 219 -4.21 13.81 16.91
CA TYR A 219 -4.82 12.49 16.87
C TYR A 219 -3.91 11.49 16.16
N ASN A 220 -4.12 10.20 16.42
CA ASN A 220 -3.53 9.13 15.64
C ASN A 220 -4.53 8.65 14.59
N SER A 221 -4.11 8.75 13.33
CA SER A 221 -4.94 8.46 12.19
C SER A 221 -4.73 7.03 11.73
N LEU A 222 -5.81 6.28 11.54
CA LEU A 222 -5.80 4.96 10.91
C LEU A 222 -6.59 5.03 9.61
N TYR A 223 -6.00 4.57 8.51
CA TYR A 223 -6.54 4.78 7.17
C TYR A 223 -6.90 3.48 6.47
N TRP A 224 -7.82 3.58 5.53
CA TRP A 224 -7.69 2.79 4.30
C TRP A 224 -7.77 3.73 3.11
N TYR A 225 -6.68 3.85 2.36
CA TYR A 225 -6.67 4.50 1.07
C TYR A 225 -7.11 3.49 0.01
N MET A 226 -8.37 3.62 -0.40
CA MET A 226 -8.98 2.78 -1.42
C MET A 226 -8.37 3.07 -2.79
N ASN A 227 -8.12 4.34 -3.10
CA ASN A 227 -7.27 4.77 -4.21
C ASN A 227 -6.64 6.14 -3.90
N SER A 228 -5.62 6.52 -4.65
CA SER A 228 -5.00 7.84 -4.57
C SER A 228 -4.17 8.15 -5.81
N GLY A 229 -3.71 9.40 -5.92
CA GLY A 229 -2.70 9.83 -6.88
C GLY A 229 -1.26 9.55 -6.45
N HIS A 230 -1.03 8.78 -5.39
CA HIS A 230 0.30 8.49 -4.86
C HIS A 230 0.99 7.39 -5.69
N VAL A 231 1.82 7.80 -6.65
CA VAL A 231 2.51 6.88 -7.59
C VAL A 231 1.51 5.98 -8.33
N GLN A 232 0.35 6.55 -8.69
CA GLN A 232 -0.73 5.83 -9.34
C GLN A 232 -0.37 5.44 -10.78
N THR A 233 -0.53 4.17 -11.14
CA THR A 233 -0.19 3.65 -12.48
C THR A 233 -1.42 3.26 -13.31
N GLU A 234 -2.59 3.18 -12.70
CA GLU A 234 -3.86 2.81 -13.33
C GLU A 234 -4.92 3.90 -13.16
N SER A 235 -6.01 3.80 -13.95
CA SER A 235 -7.21 4.62 -13.72
C SER A 235 -7.95 4.17 -12.46
N TYR A 236 -8.74 5.07 -11.86
CA TYR A 236 -9.61 4.73 -10.74
C TYR A 236 -10.79 3.88 -11.17
N ARG A 237 -11.16 2.90 -10.35
CA ARG A 237 -12.30 2.00 -10.58
C ARG A 237 -13.50 2.47 -9.78
N MET A 238 -14.67 2.42 -10.41
CA MET A 238 -15.95 2.75 -9.78
C MET A 238 -16.62 1.50 -9.19
N GLY A 239 -17.68 1.71 -8.41
CA GLY A 239 -18.41 0.63 -7.76
C GLY A 239 -18.05 0.51 -6.27
N LEU A 240 -18.25 -0.69 -5.72
CA LEU A 240 -18.05 -0.94 -4.30
C LEU A 240 -16.59 -1.20 -3.96
N HIS A 241 -16.01 -0.37 -3.10
CA HIS A 241 -14.72 -0.57 -2.47
C HIS A 241 -14.92 -1.27 -1.12
N GLY A 242 -14.19 -2.36 -0.90
CA GLY A 242 -14.29 -3.21 0.28
C GLY A 242 -15.12 -4.48 0.02
N PRO A 243 -15.57 -5.20 1.06
CA PRO A 243 -15.63 -4.73 2.45
C PRO A 243 -14.27 -4.57 3.13
N TYR A 244 -14.19 -3.62 4.06
CA TYR A 244 -13.08 -3.39 4.96
C TYR A 244 -13.59 -3.34 6.38
N SER A 245 -12.83 -3.84 7.36
CA SER A 245 -13.31 -3.98 8.73
C SER A 245 -12.39 -3.27 9.71
N MET A 246 -12.94 -2.37 10.51
CA MET A 246 -12.22 -1.71 11.59
C MET A 246 -12.50 -2.43 12.91
N TYR A 247 -11.51 -3.18 13.39
CA TYR A 247 -11.61 -4.07 14.54
C TYR A 247 -11.12 -3.37 15.81
N PHE A 248 -11.88 -3.47 16.90
CA PHE A 248 -11.54 -2.93 18.22
C PHE A 248 -11.13 -4.05 19.18
N SER A 249 -9.89 -3.99 19.65
CA SER A 249 -9.33 -4.91 20.63
C SER A 249 -8.96 -4.16 21.90
N ARG A 250 -8.90 -4.91 23.02
CA ARG A 250 -8.12 -4.47 24.18
C ARG A 250 -6.64 -4.61 23.83
N SER A 251 -5.96 -5.62 24.39
CA SER A 251 -4.54 -5.88 24.06
C SER A 251 -4.35 -7.00 23.02
N GLY A 252 -5.43 -7.65 22.57
CA GLY A 252 -5.37 -8.68 21.53
C GLY A 252 -5.05 -8.11 20.14
N THR A 253 -4.62 -8.96 19.22
CA THR A 253 -4.45 -8.63 17.80
C THR A 253 -5.41 -9.53 17.01
N PRO A 254 -6.33 -8.97 16.21
CA PRO A 254 -7.33 -9.75 15.49
C PRO A 254 -6.70 -10.59 14.38
N SER A 255 -7.30 -11.76 14.07
CA SER A 255 -7.04 -12.47 12.82
C SER A 255 -7.45 -11.61 11.62
N THR A 256 -6.82 -11.81 10.46
CA THR A 256 -7.29 -11.24 9.20
C THR A 256 -8.45 -12.03 8.59
N ASP A 257 -8.65 -13.28 9.04
CA ASP A 257 -9.77 -14.13 8.63
C ASP A 257 -11.07 -13.66 9.30
N ILE A 258 -11.72 -12.69 8.65
CA ILE A 258 -12.99 -12.10 9.05
C ILE A 258 -13.98 -12.33 7.93
N ASP A 259 -15.05 -13.07 8.25
CA ASP A 259 -16.15 -13.28 7.32
C ASP A 259 -16.90 -11.97 7.09
N THR A 260 -17.15 -11.66 5.82
CA THR A 260 -17.96 -10.51 5.37
C THR A 260 -18.99 -10.93 4.32
N SER A 261 -19.27 -12.24 4.19
CA SER A 261 -20.23 -12.79 3.24
C SER A 261 -21.67 -12.33 3.51
N PHE A 262 -22.00 -12.00 4.76
CA PHE A 262 -23.31 -11.45 5.15
C PHE A 262 -23.66 -10.13 4.47
N PHE A 263 -22.70 -9.42 3.85
CA PHE A 263 -23.00 -8.26 3.01
C PHE A 263 -23.96 -8.60 1.84
N ALA A 264 -24.00 -9.87 1.42
CA ALA A 264 -24.92 -10.36 0.40
C ALA A 264 -26.40 -10.20 0.79
N ASP A 265 -26.73 -10.23 2.09
CA ASP A 265 -28.10 -10.22 2.61
C ASP A 265 -28.55 -8.83 3.06
N LEU A 266 -27.75 -7.80 2.78
CA LEU A 266 -27.94 -6.44 3.31
C LEU A 266 -28.24 -5.39 2.23
N ASP A 267 -28.54 -5.79 1.00
CA ASP A 267 -28.84 -4.87 -0.12
C ASP A 267 -27.76 -3.78 -0.28
N ILE A 268 -26.50 -4.18 -0.35
CA ILE A 268 -25.35 -3.28 -0.49
C ILE A 268 -25.10 -3.01 -1.98
N GLU A 269 -25.18 -1.74 -2.37
CA GLU A 269 -25.01 -1.34 -3.76
C GLU A 269 -23.63 -1.74 -4.31
N GLY A 270 -23.60 -2.34 -5.49
CA GLY A 270 -22.37 -2.81 -6.14
C GLY A 270 -21.74 -4.06 -5.52
N TYR A 271 -22.31 -4.63 -4.44
CA TYR A 271 -21.82 -5.89 -3.88
C TYR A 271 -22.14 -7.05 -4.81
N VAL A 272 -21.11 -7.84 -5.14
CA VAL A 272 -21.25 -9.09 -5.89
C VAL A 272 -20.87 -10.23 -4.96
N ALA A 273 -21.84 -11.08 -4.63
CA ALA A 273 -21.64 -12.20 -3.72
C ALA A 273 -20.78 -13.31 -4.35
N GLU A 274 -20.23 -14.20 -3.53
CA GLU A 274 -19.37 -15.30 -3.99
C GLU A 274 -20.06 -16.21 -5.02
N ALA A 275 -21.36 -16.46 -4.87
CA ALA A 275 -22.14 -17.27 -5.81
C ALA A 275 -22.17 -16.71 -7.23
N ASP A 276 -22.00 -15.39 -7.39
CA ASP A 276 -22.00 -14.68 -8.66
C ASP A 276 -20.58 -14.42 -9.20
N ARG A 277 -19.56 -14.98 -8.54
CA ARG A 277 -18.15 -14.88 -8.90
C ARG A 277 -17.64 -16.18 -9.49
N GLY A 278 -16.53 -16.09 -10.22
CA GLY A 278 -15.77 -17.25 -10.70
C GLY A 278 -14.32 -17.19 -10.21
N THR A 279 -13.53 -18.19 -10.59
CA THR A 279 -12.09 -18.22 -10.27
C THR A 279 -11.25 -18.57 -11.48
N VAL A 280 -9.95 -18.29 -11.39
CA VAL A 280 -8.93 -18.77 -12.32
C VAL A 280 -7.92 -19.61 -11.54
N SER A 281 -7.69 -20.84 -11.98
CA SER A 281 -6.69 -21.74 -11.39
C SER A 281 -5.73 -22.25 -12.45
N GLY A 282 -4.49 -22.51 -12.06
CA GLY A 282 -3.47 -22.97 -13.00
C GLY A 282 -2.11 -23.13 -12.38
N THR A 283 -1.09 -23.14 -13.24
CA THR A 283 0.32 -23.19 -12.86
C THR A 283 1.11 -22.15 -13.63
N ALA A 284 1.82 -21.30 -12.90
CA ALA A 284 2.85 -20.39 -13.40
C ALA A 284 4.18 -21.15 -13.51
N SER A 285 5.00 -20.88 -14.53
CA SER A 285 6.28 -21.59 -14.68
C SER A 285 7.30 -20.83 -15.53
N GLY A 286 8.58 -21.16 -15.32
CA GLY A 286 9.69 -20.71 -16.16
C GLY A 286 10.45 -19.49 -15.65
N ALA A 287 9.88 -18.72 -14.71
CA ALA A 287 10.58 -17.58 -14.12
C ALA A 287 11.67 -18.05 -13.14
N ASP A 288 12.44 -17.10 -12.62
CA ASP A 288 13.48 -17.40 -11.64
C ASP A 288 12.85 -17.85 -10.31
N SER A 289 13.13 -19.09 -9.90
CA SER A 289 12.57 -19.73 -8.72
C SER A 289 13.14 -19.23 -7.39
N SER A 290 14.12 -18.31 -7.42
CA SER A 290 14.63 -17.68 -6.20
C SER A 290 13.73 -16.56 -5.68
N PHE A 291 12.80 -16.07 -6.51
CA PHE A 291 11.84 -15.02 -6.15
C PHE A 291 10.45 -15.58 -5.90
N ASP A 292 9.69 -14.85 -5.08
CA ASP A 292 8.25 -15.06 -4.99
C ASP A 292 7.59 -14.74 -6.33
N TRP A 293 6.56 -15.51 -6.65
CA TRP A 293 5.82 -15.41 -7.90
C TRP A 293 4.41 -14.92 -7.63
N VAL A 294 3.99 -13.91 -8.39
CA VAL A 294 2.65 -13.32 -8.29
C VAL A 294 1.93 -13.49 -9.62
N VAL A 295 0.64 -13.82 -9.54
CA VAL A 295 -0.28 -13.71 -10.67
C VAL A 295 -1.29 -12.62 -10.37
N HIS A 296 -1.48 -11.71 -11.32
CA HIS A 296 -2.36 -10.54 -11.23
C HIS A 296 -3.36 -10.59 -12.37
N TRP A 297 -4.60 -10.23 -12.11
CA TRP A 297 -5.66 -10.07 -13.08
C TRP A 297 -6.26 -8.69 -12.96
N TYR A 298 -6.43 -7.97 -14.05
CA TYR A 298 -7.11 -6.68 -14.03
C TYR A 298 -7.87 -6.36 -15.31
N ASN A 299 -8.88 -5.52 -15.16
CA ASN A 299 -9.57 -4.79 -16.20
C ASN A 299 -10.03 -3.43 -15.63
N ASP A 300 -10.88 -2.71 -16.36
CA ASP A 300 -11.38 -1.39 -15.96
C ASP A 300 -12.29 -1.44 -14.72
N ASP A 301 -12.89 -2.60 -14.43
CA ASP A 301 -13.88 -2.76 -13.35
C ASP A 301 -13.27 -3.32 -12.06
N ALA A 302 -12.22 -4.16 -12.16
CA ALA A 302 -11.62 -4.81 -11.00
C ALA A 302 -10.16 -5.26 -11.20
N GLN A 303 -9.43 -5.43 -10.09
CA GLN A 303 -8.10 -6.03 -10.00
C GLN A 303 -8.05 -7.16 -8.95
N TYR A 304 -7.23 -8.19 -9.17
CA TYR A 304 -7.09 -9.34 -8.26
C TYR A 304 -5.68 -9.90 -8.33
N TRP A 305 -5.19 -10.51 -7.25
CA TRP A 305 -3.87 -11.14 -7.26
C TRP A 305 -3.81 -12.33 -6.33
N THR A 306 -2.76 -13.13 -6.51
CA THR A 306 -2.38 -14.18 -5.57
C THR A 306 -0.90 -14.51 -5.73
N TYR A 307 -0.25 -14.88 -4.62
CA TYR A 307 1.03 -15.57 -4.69
C TYR A 307 0.82 -16.99 -5.23
N THR A 308 1.79 -17.50 -5.98
CA THR A 308 1.81 -18.92 -6.34
C THR A 308 2.52 -19.74 -5.27
N SER A 309 2.24 -21.04 -5.20
CA SER A 309 3.10 -21.96 -4.43
C SER A 309 4.50 -22.07 -5.06
N SER A 310 5.45 -22.71 -4.37
CA SER A 310 6.78 -23.00 -4.92
C SER A 310 6.77 -23.91 -6.15
N SER A 311 5.67 -24.63 -6.42
CA SER A 311 5.46 -25.39 -7.65
C SER A 311 4.81 -24.56 -8.77
N GLY A 312 4.56 -23.27 -8.51
CA GLY A 312 3.87 -22.35 -9.41
C GLY A 312 2.35 -22.48 -9.40
N SER A 313 1.76 -23.37 -8.60
CA SER A 313 0.31 -23.55 -8.57
C SER A 313 -0.37 -22.34 -7.93
N PHE A 314 -1.51 -21.93 -8.49
CA PHE A 314 -2.28 -20.81 -7.98
C PHE A 314 -3.79 -21.02 -8.16
N THR A 315 -4.55 -20.32 -7.34
CA THR A 315 -5.98 -20.08 -7.51
C THR A 315 -6.24 -18.63 -7.16
N SER A 316 -6.93 -17.91 -8.04
CA SER A 316 -7.31 -16.52 -7.81
C SER A 316 -8.28 -16.41 -6.63
N PRO A 317 -8.45 -15.20 -6.06
CA PRO A 317 -9.65 -14.88 -5.30
C PRO A 317 -10.93 -15.12 -6.11
N ALA A 318 -12.09 -15.00 -5.47
CA ALA A 318 -13.38 -14.97 -6.16
C ALA A 318 -13.50 -13.67 -6.98
N MET A 319 -13.48 -13.79 -8.31
CA MET A 319 -13.43 -12.68 -9.25
C MET A 319 -14.82 -12.38 -9.82
N LYS A 320 -15.12 -11.09 -10.04
CA LYS A 320 -16.29 -10.69 -10.84
C LYS A 320 -16.20 -11.32 -12.24
N PRO A 321 -17.32 -11.71 -12.88
CA PRO A 321 -17.31 -12.18 -14.25
C PRO A 321 -16.80 -11.09 -15.20
N GLY A 322 -15.99 -11.47 -16.19
CA GLY A 322 -15.40 -10.52 -17.13
C GLY A 322 -14.14 -11.07 -17.82
N THR A 323 -13.61 -10.31 -18.75
CA THR A 323 -12.31 -10.58 -19.38
C THR A 323 -11.23 -9.75 -18.70
N TYR A 324 -10.11 -10.38 -18.38
CA TYR A 324 -9.02 -9.81 -17.60
C TYR A 324 -7.68 -9.98 -18.33
N THR A 325 -6.86 -8.93 -18.29
CA THR A 325 -5.43 -9.07 -18.52
C THR A 325 -4.85 -9.87 -17.36
N MET A 326 -4.08 -10.92 -17.65
CA MET A 326 -3.44 -11.80 -16.67
C MET A 326 -1.91 -11.62 -16.75
N VAL A 327 -1.27 -11.22 -15.67
CA VAL A 327 0.17 -10.93 -15.61
C VAL A 327 0.85 -11.88 -14.63
N TYR A 328 2.04 -12.36 -15.00
CA TYR A 328 2.89 -13.20 -14.15
C TYR A 328 4.19 -12.46 -13.87
N TYR A 329 4.52 -12.35 -12.58
CA TYR A 329 5.72 -11.68 -12.08
C TYR A 329 6.66 -12.65 -11.38
N GLN A 330 7.97 -12.37 -11.48
CA GLN A 330 8.96 -12.76 -10.47
C GLN A 330 9.29 -11.51 -9.65
N GLY A 331 9.10 -11.55 -8.33
CA GLY A 331 9.02 -10.33 -7.53
C GLY A 331 7.90 -9.42 -8.09
N GLU A 332 8.30 -8.28 -8.63
CA GLU A 332 7.46 -7.27 -9.30
C GLU A 332 7.81 -7.09 -10.79
N TYR A 333 8.71 -7.90 -11.33
CA TYR A 333 9.10 -7.88 -12.74
C TYR A 333 8.18 -8.75 -13.60
N VAL A 334 7.57 -8.17 -14.63
CA VAL A 334 6.67 -8.89 -15.54
C VAL A 334 7.44 -9.84 -16.44
N VAL A 335 7.17 -11.14 -16.34
CA VAL A 335 7.78 -12.16 -17.24
C VAL A 335 6.83 -12.67 -18.32
N ALA A 336 5.51 -12.53 -18.11
CA ALA A 336 4.50 -12.89 -19.10
C ALA A 336 3.19 -12.13 -18.87
N THR A 337 2.46 -11.94 -19.97
CA THR A 337 1.09 -11.40 -19.97
C THR A 337 0.22 -12.25 -20.90
N SER A 338 -1.04 -12.46 -20.50
CA SER A 338 -2.05 -13.18 -21.26
C SER A 338 -3.42 -12.54 -21.01
N GLU A 339 -4.47 -13.21 -21.51
CA GLU A 339 -5.86 -12.84 -21.29
C GLU A 339 -6.64 -14.07 -20.81
N VAL A 340 -7.63 -13.86 -19.94
CA VAL A 340 -8.52 -14.89 -19.43
C VAL A 340 -9.93 -14.33 -19.22
N THR A 341 -10.96 -15.16 -19.38
CA THR A 341 -12.35 -14.79 -19.09
C THR A 341 -12.85 -15.59 -17.91
N VAL A 342 -13.53 -14.92 -16.98
CA VAL A 342 -14.17 -15.49 -15.79
C VAL A 342 -15.68 -15.50 -15.98
N SER A 343 -16.33 -16.60 -15.57
CA SER A 343 -17.79 -16.73 -15.53
C SER A 343 -18.24 -17.14 -14.13
N ALA A 344 -19.38 -16.60 -13.68
CA ALA A 344 -19.97 -16.90 -12.37
C ALA A 344 -20.15 -18.41 -12.14
N GLY A 345 -19.88 -18.87 -10.92
CA GLY A 345 -20.04 -20.27 -10.50
C GLY A 345 -19.08 -21.25 -11.17
N SER A 346 -18.05 -20.78 -11.87
CA SER A 346 -17.09 -21.62 -12.60
C SER A 346 -15.63 -21.29 -12.29
N SER A 347 -14.77 -22.29 -12.40
CA SER A 347 -13.32 -22.13 -12.33
C SER A 347 -12.70 -22.31 -13.71
N THR A 348 -12.05 -21.27 -14.21
CA THR A 348 -11.35 -21.29 -15.51
C THR A 348 -9.93 -21.79 -15.31
N THR A 349 -9.56 -22.89 -15.96
CA THR A 349 -8.16 -23.35 -15.96
C THR A 349 -7.33 -22.55 -16.95
N LYS A 350 -6.30 -21.85 -16.47
CA LYS A 350 -5.39 -21.07 -17.31
C LYS A 350 -3.98 -21.11 -16.73
N ASN A 351 -3.05 -21.73 -17.46
CA ASN A 351 -1.63 -21.66 -17.12
C ASN A 351 -0.99 -20.42 -17.73
N ILE A 352 0.14 -20.00 -17.17
CA ILE A 352 0.97 -18.90 -17.69
C ILE A 352 2.45 -19.27 -17.54
N SER A 353 3.29 -18.88 -18.48
CA SER A 353 4.72 -19.13 -18.38
C SER A 353 5.52 -18.04 -19.08
N GLY A 354 6.69 -17.78 -18.55
CA GLY A 354 7.58 -16.71 -19.00
C GLY A 354 8.89 -16.75 -18.23
N SER A 355 9.91 -16.11 -18.78
CA SER A 355 11.21 -15.94 -18.13
C SER A 355 11.82 -14.63 -18.61
N VAL A 356 12.65 -14.01 -17.77
CA VAL A 356 13.51 -12.92 -18.23
C VAL A 356 14.48 -13.48 -19.27
N LYS A 357 14.63 -12.78 -20.39
CA LYS A 357 15.55 -13.17 -21.46
C LYS A 357 16.55 -12.04 -21.70
N THR A 358 17.82 -12.36 -21.47
CA THR A 358 18.98 -11.56 -21.86
C THR A 358 19.85 -12.40 -22.81
N GLY A 359 21.17 -12.30 -22.71
CA GLY A 359 22.13 -13.02 -23.53
C GLY A 359 23.24 -13.63 -22.67
N THR A 360 24.45 -13.72 -23.24
CA THR A 360 25.62 -14.13 -22.46
C THR A 360 26.08 -12.95 -21.62
N THR A 361 25.79 -12.99 -20.32
CA THR A 361 26.08 -11.91 -19.37
C THR A 361 27.60 -11.71 -19.20
N ILE A 362 28.08 -10.48 -19.37
CA ILE A 362 29.42 -10.02 -18.98
C ILE A 362 29.40 -9.66 -17.49
N PHE A 363 28.44 -8.84 -17.08
CA PHE A 363 28.16 -8.55 -15.67
C PHE A 363 26.68 -8.23 -15.45
N LYS A 364 26.24 -8.39 -14.20
CA LYS A 364 24.90 -8.03 -13.72
C LYS A 364 25.02 -7.38 -12.34
N ILE A 365 24.29 -6.30 -12.11
CA ILE A 365 24.21 -5.57 -10.83
C ILE A 365 22.74 -5.52 -10.43
N GLY A 366 22.42 -6.12 -9.28
CA GLY A 366 21.04 -6.34 -8.84
C GLY A 366 20.38 -7.52 -9.57
N ASP A 367 19.08 -7.67 -9.38
CA ASP A 367 18.28 -8.74 -9.94
C ASP A 367 17.05 -8.22 -10.68
N TRP A 368 16.54 -9.01 -11.63
CA TRP A 368 15.34 -8.66 -12.40
C TRP A 368 14.10 -9.00 -11.59
N ASP A 369 13.89 -8.27 -10.50
CA ASP A 369 12.77 -8.45 -9.57
C ASP A 369 11.82 -7.26 -9.54
N GLY A 370 12.08 -6.19 -10.31
CA GLY A 370 11.23 -5.01 -10.38
C GLY A 370 11.33 -4.14 -9.12
N GLN A 371 12.38 -4.30 -8.32
CA GLN A 371 12.60 -3.60 -7.06
C GLN A 371 14.06 -3.09 -6.97
N PRO A 372 14.32 -2.05 -6.15
CA PRO A 372 15.69 -1.66 -5.81
C PRO A 372 16.33 -2.61 -4.77
N THR A 373 15.87 -3.85 -4.63
CA THR A 373 16.26 -4.75 -3.52
C THR A 373 17.77 -5.00 -3.50
N GLY A 374 18.38 -4.85 -2.32
CA GLY A 374 19.81 -5.06 -2.09
C GLY A 374 20.73 -3.87 -2.48
N PHE A 375 20.22 -2.89 -3.22
CA PHE A 375 20.97 -1.66 -3.52
C PHE A 375 21.14 -0.79 -2.27
N ARG A 376 22.12 0.12 -2.32
CA ARG A 376 22.37 1.10 -1.26
C ARG A 376 21.12 1.90 -0.95
N ASN A 377 20.79 2.03 0.34
CA ASN A 377 19.65 2.77 0.88
C ASN A 377 18.26 2.22 0.53
N ALA A 378 18.13 1.11 -0.20
CA ALA A 378 16.82 0.58 -0.61
C ALA A 378 15.91 0.22 0.57
N GLU A 379 16.44 -0.49 1.58
CA GLU A 379 15.68 -0.87 2.77
C GLU A 379 15.26 0.35 3.59
N ASN A 380 16.19 1.28 3.82
CA ASN A 380 15.93 2.52 4.56
C ASN A 380 14.89 3.39 3.85
N GLN A 381 14.95 3.49 2.52
CA GLN A 381 14.09 4.39 1.75
C GLN A 381 12.60 4.12 1.99
N LEU A 382 12.21 2.88 2.27
CA LEU A 382 10.81 2.54 2.56
C LEU A 382 10.29 3.18 3.85
N ARG A 383 11.19 3.60 4.76
CA ARG A 383 10.89 3.99 6.14
C ARG A 383 11.52 5.32 6.58
N MET A 384 12.28 5.99 5.72
CA MET A 384 12.82 7.33 6.00
C MET A 384 13.12 8.09 4.71
N HIS A 385 13.25 9.42 4.83
CA HIS A 385 13.52 10.31 3.71
C HIS A 385 14.96 10.13 3.18
N PRO A 386 15.23 10.29 1.87
CA PRO A 386 16.59 10.26 1.34
C PRO A 386 17.58 11.25 1.99
N SER A 387 17.10 12.33 2.60
CA SER A 387 17.94 13.28 3.35
C SER A 387 18.24 12.87 4.80
N ASP A 388 17.68 11.75 5.28
CA ASP A 388 17.87 11.30 6.65
C ASP A 388 19.35 11.01 6.92
N SER A 389 19.85 11.45 8.07
CA SER A 389 21.26 11.27 8.44
C SER A 389 21.68 9.80 8.60
N ARG A 390 20.72 8.89 8.72
CA ARG A 390 20.93 7.43 8.79
C ARG A 390 21.11 6.79 7.40
N MET A 391 20.79 7.51 6.31
CA MET A 391 21.12 7.06 4.97
C MET A 391 22.64 6.96 4.81
N SER A 392 23.09 5.92 4.10
CA SER A 392 24.46 5.91 3.60
C SER A 392 24.61 7.00 2.54
N ASP A 393 25.83 7.53 2.38
CA ASP A 393 26.11 8.59 1.42
C ASP A 393 25.64 8.23 0.00
N TRP A 394 24.85 9.13 -0.59
CA TRP A 394 24.27 9.00 -1.91
C TRP A 394 25.27 9.22 -3.04
N GLY A 395 26.37 9.96 -2.80
CA GLY A 395 27.25 10.70 -3.74
C GLY A 395 27.56 10.09 -5.13
N SER A 396 28.42 10.71 -5.94
CA SER A 396 28.82 10.09 -7.22
C SER A 396 29.71 8.86 -6.95
N LEU A 397 29.08 7.69 -6.93
CA LEU A 397 29.71 6.42 -6.59
C LEU A 397 30.31 5.75 -7.83
N THR A 398 31.50 5.17 -7.65
CA THR A 398 32.10 4.26 -8.63
C THR A 398 31.93 2.83 -8.14
N TYR A 399 31.10 2.07 -8.85
CA TYR A 399 30.92 0.65 -8.63
C TYR A 399 31.94 -0.13 -9.47
N THR A 400 32.77 -0.97 -8.86
CA THR A 400 33.74 -1.82 -9.57
C THR A 400 33.28 -3.26 -9.57
N VAL A 401 32.89 -3.76 -10.75
CA VAL A 401 32.44 -5.15 -10.94
C VAL A 401 33.52 -6.13 -10.46
N GLY A 402 33.13 -7.06 -9.60
CA GLY A 402 34.03 -8.05 -8.98
C GLY A 402 34.77 -7.55 -7.74
N SER A 403 34.51 -6.32 -7.27
CA SER A 403 35.09 -5.78 -6.03
C SER A 403 34.06 -5.09 -5.14
N SER A 404 33.17 -4.26 -5.70
CA SER A 404 32.09 -3.59 -4.97
C SER A 404 30.99 -4.58 -4.58
N SER A 405 30.40 -4.36 -3.41
CA SER A 405 29.17 -5.02 -2.96
C SER A 405 27.94 -4.35 -3.58
N LEU A 406 26.80 -5.04 -3.71
CA LEU A 406 25.58 -4.41 -4.26
C LEU A 406 25.13 -3.18 -3.46
N THR A 407 25.38 -3.18 -2.15
CA THR A 407 25.15 -2.03 -1.25
C THR A 407 26.07 -0.83 -1.50
N ASP A 408 27.01 -0.92 -2.44
CA ASP A 408 27.82 0.21 -2.92
C ASP A 408 27.23 0.85 -4.20
N PHE A 409 26.22 0.24 -4.83
CA PHE A 409 25.50 0.82 -5.96
C PHE A 409 24.24 1.55 -5.44
N PRO A 410 24.00 2.82 -5.82
CA PRO A 410 22.88 3.58 -5.28
C PRO A 410 21.54 3.04 -5.79
N MET A 411 20.53 2.92 -4.93
CA MET A 411 19.19 2.51 -5.37
C MET A 411 18.56 3.49 -6.37
N ALA A 412 18.99 4.76 -6.37
CA ALA A 412 18.46 5.82 -7.21
C ALA A 412 19.55 6.81 -7.57
N VAL A 413 19.43 7.42 -8.75
CA VAL A 413 20.28 8.52 -9.20
C VAL A 413 19.45 9.77 -9.43
N PHE A 414 19.88 10.87 -8.82
CA PHE A 414 19.25 12.18 -8.83
C PHE A 414 20.17 13.18 -9.52
N LYS A 415 19.60 13.94 -10.47
CA LYS A 415 20.32 14.87 -11.34
C LYS A 415 21.16 15.90 -10.58
N ALA A 416 20.72 16.31 -9.40
CA ALA A 416 21.38 17.34 -8.58
C ALA A 416 22.00 16.81 -7.27
N VAL A 417 22.12 15.49 -7.08
CA VAL A 417 22.71 14.91 -5.85
C VAL A 417 23.91 14.02 -6.16
N ASN A 418 23.69 12.98 -6.97
CA ASN A 418 24.68 11.91 -7.17
C ASN A 418 24.88 11.52 -8.65
N ASP A 419 24.42 12.35 -9.56
CA ASP A 419 24.70 12.21 -10.99
C ASP A 419 26.18 12.52 -11.30
N PRO A 420 26.87 11.72 -12.13
CA PRO A 420 26.46 10.42 -12.66
C PRO A 420 26.85 9.23 -11.76
N VAL A 421 26.28 8.07 -12.06
CA VAL A 421 26.78 6.77 -11.55
C VAL A 421 27.88 6.26 -12.48
N THR A 422 29.00 5.82 -11.92
CA THR A 422 30.12 5.25 -12.70
C THR A 422 30.27 3.75 -12.41
N ILE A 423 30.41 2.94 -13.45
CA ILE A 423 30.68 1.50 -13.35
C ILE A 423 32.03 1.22 -14.01
N LYS A 424 32.93 0.56 -13.28
CA LYS A 424 34.16 -0.02 -13.83
C LYS A 424 34.01 -1.52 -13.94
N PHE A 425 34.43 -2.09 -15.07
CA PHE A 425 34.42 -3.54 -15.27
C PHE A 425 35.61 -3.97 -16.12
N THR A 426 36.02 -5.23 -15.96
CA THR A 426 37.09 -5.83 -16.78
C THR A 426 36.45 -6.76 -17.80
N ALA A 427 36.83 -6.63 -19.08
CA ALA A 427 36.41 -7.54 -20.15
C ALA A 427 37.61 -8.34 -20.68
N THR A 428 37.36 -9.58 -21.11
CA THR A 428 38.34 -10.38 -21.86
C THR A 428 38.30 -10.01 -23.34
N SER A 429 39.30 -10.44 -24.11
CA SER A 429 39.30 -10.28 -25.58
C SER A 429 38.08 -10.91 -26.26
N ASP A 430 37.56 -12.02 -25.72
CA ASP A 430 36.35 -12.68 -26.21
C ASP A 430 35.05 -11.88 -25.95
N GLN A 431 35.09 -10.87 -25.07
CA GLN A 431 33.95 -10.02 -24.70
C GLN A 431 33.93 -8.67 -25.43
N THR A 432 34.77 -8.48 -26.46
CA THR A 432 34.87 -7.21 -27.23
C THR A 432 33.90 -7.11 -28.41
N GLY A 433 33.09 -8.16 -28.62
CA GLY A 433 31.99 -8.18 -29.59
C GLY A 433 30.87 -7.18 -29.26
N ALA A 434 29.89 -7.05 -30.16
CA ALA A 434 28.70 -6.25 -29.92
C ALA A 434 27.97 -6.72 -28.64
N ALA A 435 27.43 -5.78 -27.88
CA ALA A 435 26.75 -6.05 -26.61
C ALA A 435 25.50 -5.16 -26.46
N THR A 436 24.69 -5.46 -25.44
CA THR A 436 23.58 -4.63 -24.99
C THR A 436 23.79 -4.31 -23.52
N LEU A 437 23.89 -3.02 -23.19
CA LEU A 437 23.76 -2.54 -21.83
C LEU A 437 22.28 -2.27 -21.57
N ARG A 438 21.69 -3.03 -20.66
CA ARG A 438 20.31 -2.87 -20.22
C ARG A 438 20.28 -2.23 -18.84
N ILE A 439 19.56 -1.11 -18.73
CA ILE A 439 19.32 -0.39 -17.48
C ILE A 439 17.83 -0.49 -17.16
N GLY A 440 17.48 -1.40 -16.27
CA GLY A 440 16.16 -1.53 -15.69
C GLY A 440 15.93 -0.49 -14.61
N THR A 441 14.75 0.11 -14.61
CA THR A 441 14.30 1.06 -13.60
C THR A 441 12.95 0.62 -13.03
N THR A 442 12.58 1.12 -11.86
CA THR A 442 11.28 0.83 -11.24
C THR A 442 10.34 2.02 -11.31
N LEU A 443 10.84 3.23 -11.02
CA LEU A 443 10.09 4.48 -10.96
C LEU A 443 10.95 5.65 -11.44
N SER A 444 10.34 6.57 -12.18
CA SER A 444 10.92 7.87 -12.55
C SER A 444 10.21 9.05 -11.86
N PHE A 445 10.94 10.15 -11.69
CA PHE A 445 10.40 11.42 -11.23
C PHE A 445 10.91 12.59 -12.10
N ALA A 446 10.02 13.56 -12.35
CA ALA A 446 10.30 14.76 -13.15
C ALA A 446 10.98 14.46 -14.50
N GLY A 447 10.59 13.35 -15.15
CA GLY A 447 11.10 12.94 -16.46
C GLY A 447 12.55 12.43 -16.47
N GLY A 448 13.10 12.08 -15.30
CA GLY A 448 14.41 11.45 -15.19
C GLY A 448 14.46 10.10 -15.90
N ARG A 449 15.50 9.88 -16.72
CA ARG A 449 15.81 8.60 -17.39
C ARG A 449 17.30 8.52 -17.70
N PRO A 450 17.87 7.31 -17.86
CA PRO A 450 19.30 7.14 -18.09
C PRO A 450 19.72 7.55 -19.51
N GLN A 451 20.89 8.16 -19.64
CA GLN A 451 21.72 8.16 -20.83
C GLN A 451 23.07 7.59 -20.44
N ALA A 452 23.54 6.58 -21.18
CA ALA A 452 24.78 5.87 -20.85
C ALA A 452 25.90 6.20 -21.85
N THR A 453 27.11 6.34 -21.32
CA THR A 453 28.36 6.42 -22.09
C THR A 453 29.23 5.22 -21.73
N ILE A 454 29.71 4.48 -22.73
CA ILE A 454 30.56 3.29 -22.58
C ILE A 454 31.89 3.59 -23.27
N ASN A 455 32.95 3.75 -22.49
CA ASN A 455 34.23 4.30 -22.96
C ASN A 455 34.00 5.62 -23.73
N ASP A 456 34.36 5.69 -25.01
CA ASP A 456 34.15 6.89 -25.86
C ASP A 456 32.83 6.87 -26.64
N TYR A 457 31.96 5.87 -26.43
CA TYR A 457 30.67 5.74 -27.12
C TYR A 457 29.53 6.26 -26.23
N GLU A 458 28.89 7.34 -26.66
CA GLU A 458 27.70 7.88 -26.02
C GLU A 458 26.43 7.30 -26.67
N GLY A 459 25.59 6.67 -25.84
CA GLY A 459 24.28 6.18 -26.26
C GLY A 459 23.30 7.32 -26.56
N SER A 460 22.29 7.01 -27.37
CA SER A 460 21.21 7.97 -27.68
C SER A 460 20.43 8.35 -26.42
N ALA A 461 20.06 9.63 -26.29
CA ALA A 461 19.21 10.13 -25.22
C ALA A 461 17.76 9.62 -25.36
N PRO A 462 17.23 8.81 -24.43
CA PRO A 462 15.84 8.35 -24.51
C PRO A 462 14.83 9.49 -24.34
N SER A 463 13.63 9.30 -24.90
CA SER A 463 12.49 10.20 -24.63
C SER A 463 12.14 10.20 -23.15
N ALA A 464 11.52 11.29 -22.68
CA ALA A 464 11.04 11.34 -21.31
C ALA A 464 9.99 10.23 -21.06
N PRO A 465 10.04 9.55 -19.90
CA PRO A 465 9.02 8.58 -19.51
C PRO A 465 7.68 9.26 -19.26
N THR A 466 6.61 8.46 -19.17
CA THR A 466 5.29 8.95 -18.75
C THR A 466 5.38 9.55 -17.35
N ASN A 467 4.89 10.77 -17.17
CA ASN A 467 4.92 11.44 -15.89
C ASN A 467 3.73 11.03 -15.02
N LEU A 468 3.99 10.36 -13.90
CA LEU A 468 2.98 9.98 -12.90
C LEU A 468 2.44 11.17 -12.09
N ASN A 469 3.02 12.36 -12.24
CA ASN A 469 2.66 13.58 -11.50
C ASN A 469 2.64 13.39 -9.97
N SER A 470 3.54 12.55 -9.47
CA SER A 470 3.62 12.19 -8.05
C SER A 470 5.07 12.13 -7.59
N ARG A 471 5.34 12.64 -6.38
CA ARG A 471 6.55 12.24 -5.64
C ARG A 471 6.47 10.74 -5.29
N GLY A 472 7.60 10.08 -5.09
CA GLY A 472 7.63 8.66 -4.74
C GLY A 472 8.86 8.27 -3.93
N VAL A 473 10.06 8.43 -4.51
CA VAL A 473 11.31 8.05 -3.83
C VAL A 473 11.54 8.79 -2.50
N THR A 474 11.01 10.01 -2.35
CA THR A 474 11.05 10.78 -1.09
C THR A 474 9.94 10.40 -0.10
N ARG A 475 9.04 9.50 -0.48
CA ARG A 475 7.86 9.09 0.30
C ARG A 475 7.73 7.57 0.40
N GLY A 476 8.85 6.85 0.45
CA GLY A 476 8.87 5.40 0.68
C GLY A 476 8.35 4.53 -0.47
N ALA A 477 8.21 5.07 -1.68
CA ALA A 477 7.70 4.33 -2.83
C ALA A 477 8.73 4.16 -3.95
N TYR A 478 8.63 3.04 -4.67
CA TYR A 478 9.48 2.69 -5.82
C TYR A 478 8.71 2.05 -6.99
N ARG A 479 7.43 1.68 -6.81
CA ARG A 479 6.65 0.96 -7.83
C ARG A 479 6.07 1.92 -8.88
N GLY A 480 6.77 2.11 -9.98
CA GLY A 480 6.31 2.89 -11.14
C GLY A 480 5.97 2.02 -12.35
N TYR A 481 6.22 2.52 -13.57
CA TYR A 481 5.97 1.77 -14.80
C TYR A 481 7.06 0.73 -15.13
N GLY A 482 8.20 0.75 -14.42
CA GLY A 482 9.26 -0.23 -14.62
C GLY A 482 9.97 -0.09 -15.96
N GLU A 483 10.26 1.14 -16.39
CA GLU A 483 10.87 1.39 -17.70
C GLU A 483 12.25 0.71 -17.81
N VAL A 484 12.52 0.11 -18.97
CA VAL A 484 13.80 -0.56 -19.28
C VAL A 484 14.45 0.12 -20.47
N TYR A 485 15.73 0.46 -20.34
CA TYR A 485 16.50 1.19 -21.34
C TYR A 485 17.66 0.34 -21.86
N ASP A 486 17.57 -0.07 -23.12
CA ASP A 486 18.64 -0.81 -23.81
C ASP A 486 19.52 0.14 -24.62
N VAL A 487 20.83 0.02 -24.44
CA VAL A 487 21.86 0.70 -25.24
C VAL A 487 22.63 -0.36 -26.01
N SER A 488 22.48 -0.37 -27.34
CA SER A 488 23.30 -1.21 -28.21
C SER A 488 24.73 -0.67 -28.26
N VAL A 489 25.68 -1.51 -27.87
CA VAL A 489 27.11 -1.23 -27.83
C VAL A 489 27.77 -1.89 -29.04
N PRO A 490 28.35 -1.10 -29.97
CA PRO A 490 29.02 -1.65 -31.15
C PRO A 490 30.23 -2.53 -30.79
N GLU A 491 30.53 -3.50 -31.67
CA GLU A 491 31.78 -4.26 -31.59
C GLU A 491 33.00 -3.33 -31.60
N GLY A 492 33.98 -3.63 -30.75
CA GLY A 492 35.19 -2.82 -30.57
C GLY A 492 35.03 -1.57 -29.71
N THR A 493 33.82 -1.26 -29.23
CA THR A 493 33.62 -0.23 -28.18
C THR A 493 34.10 -0.74 -26.83
N ILE A 494 33.78 -1.99 -26.48
CA ILE A 494 34.35 -2.68 -25.32
C ILE A 494 35.77 -3.13 -25.68
N VAL A 495 36.73 -2.87 -24.80
CA VAL A 495 38.15 -3.25 -24.98
C VAL A 495 38.56 -4.34 -24.00
N GLU A 496 39.57 -5.12 -24.33
CA GLU A 496 40.18 -6.04 -23.36
C GLU A 496 40.82 -5.23 -22.21
N GLY A 497 40.56 -5.64 -20.97
CA GLY A 497 40.99 -4.94 -19.77
C GLY A 497 39.90 -4.05 -19.16
N GLU A 498 40.30 -2.95 -18.52
CA GLU A 498 39.39 -2.05 -17.81
C GLU A 498 38.55 -1.22 -18.80
N ASN A 499 37.23 -1.19 -18.55
CA ASN A 499 36.24 -0.41 -19.26
C ASN A 499 35.46 0.45 -18.28
N THR A 500 34.90 1.56 -18.76
CA THR A 500 34.08 2.47 -17.95
C THR A 500 32.71 2.67 -18.58
N ILE A 501 31.68 2.60 -17.74
CA ILE A 501 30.32 3.04 -18.07
C ILE A 501 29.97 4.21 -17.16
N THR A 502 29.38 5.25 -17.73
CA THR A 502 28.77 6.36 -16.99
C THR A 502 27.29 6.37 -17.29
N ILE A 503 26.46 6.34 -16.25
CA ILE A 503 25.00 6.46 -16.35
C ILE A 503 24.62 7.82 -15.80
N SER A 504 24.22 8.72 -16.68
CA SER A 504 23.69 10.04 -16.32
C SER A 504 22.17 10.03 -16.31
N VAL A 505 21.55 10.75 -15.39
CA VAL A 505 20.12 11.04 -15.43
C VAL A 505 19.86 12.33 -16.22
N ILE A 506 19.16 12.19 -17.34
CA ILE A 506 18.80 13.32 -18.19
C ILE A 506 17.33 13.72 -17.97
N SER A 507 17.08 15.02 -17.96
CA SER A 507 15.73 15.60 -18.00
C SER A 507 15.75 17.06 -18.44
N GLY A 508 14.68 17.48 -19.12
CA GLY A 508 14.42 18.89 -19.39
C GLY A 508 13.95 19.66 -18.16
N SER A 509 13.53 18.95 -17.12
CA SER A 509 13.13 19.51 -15.83
C SER A 509 14.34 19.78 -14.92
N SER A 510 14.08 20.49 -13.82
CA SER A 510 15.00 20.77 -12.73
C SER A 510 14.24 20.67 -11.39
N GLY A 511 14.98 20.51 -10.30
CA GLY A 511 14.46 20.55 -8.94
C GLY A 511 15.61 20.52 -7.96
N ASP A 512 15.33 20.82 -6.70
CA ASP A 512 16.33 20.87 -5.64
C ASP A 512 16.57 19.46 -5.08
N GLU A 513 17.84 19.09 -4.90
CA GLU A 513 18.28 17.83 -4.28
C GLU A 513 17.45 16.60 -4.72
N PHE A 514 16.71 15.98 -3.80
CA PHE A 514 15.93 14.76 -4.03
C PHE A 514 14.65 14.96 -4.83
N LEU A 515 14.25 16.22 -5.06
CA LEU A 515 13.21 16.61 -6.01
C LEU A 515 13.78 17.02 -7.38
N SER A 516 15.10 16.90 -7.58
CA SER A 516 15.65 16.91 -8.94
C SER A 516 15.21 15.66 -9.72
N PRO A 517 15.21 15.71 -11.06
CA PRO A 517 14.87 14.55 -11.88
C PRO A 517 15.67 13.32 -11.49
N ASN A 518 14.98 12.20 -11.30
CA ASN A 518 15.60 10.98 -10.81
C ASN A 518 14.88 9.74 -11.36
N PHE A 519 15.55 8.60 -11.20
CA PHE A 519 14.91 7.30 -11.34
C PHE A 519 15.51 6.33 -10.33
N VAL A 520 14.73 5.30 -10.01
CA VAL A 520 15.10 4.19 -9.12
C VAL A 520 15.51 3.00 -9.97
N PHE A 521 16.65 2.38 -9.65
CA PHE A 521 17.16 1.20 -10.36
C PHE A 521 16.37 -0.07 -9.99
N ASP A 522 16.26 -0.97 -10.98
CA ASP A 522 15.84 -2.37 -10.82
C ASP A 522 17.08 -3.25 -10.97
N CYS A 523 17.62 -3.33 -12.20
CA CYS A 523 18.82 -4.09 -12.51
C CYS A 523 19.65 -3.40 -13.59
N VAL A 524 20.97 -3.56 -13.57
CA VAL A 524 21.86 -3.18 -14.68
C VAL A 524 22.60 -4.41 -15.17
N GLU A 525 22.44 -4.76 -16.45
CA GLU A 525 23.06 -5.94 -17.04
C GLU A 525 23.73 -5.59 -18.37
N LEU A 526 24.96 -6.07 -18.56
CA LEU A 526 25.66 -6.02 -19.84
C LEU A 526 25.76 -7.46 -20.39
N PHE A 527 25.22 -7.70 -21.57
CA PHE A 527 25.19 -9.04 -22.19
C PHE A 527 25.43 -8.99 -23.70
N GLN A 528 25.80 -10.14 -24.28
CA GLN A 528 26.03 -10.34 -25.72
C GLN A 528 25.03 -11.33 -26.34
#